data_AF-A0A5U3JVT9-F1
#
_entry.id   AF-A0A5U3JVT9-F1
#
_cell.length_a   1.000
_cell.length_b   1.000
_cell.length_c   1.000
_cell.angle_alpha   90.00
_cell.angle_beta   90.00
_cell.angle_gamma   90.00
#
_symmetry.space_group_name_H-M   'P 1'
#
loop_
_entity.id
_entity.type
_entity.pdbx_description
1 polymer ?
#
loop_
_entity_poly.entity_id
_entity_poly.type
_entity_poly.pdbx_seq_one_letter_code
_entity_poly.pdbx_strand_id
1 'polypeptide(L)' 'MFVELVYDKRNVEGLEGASEIILAELTKQVHQIFPDAEVRVKPMQANCLNSDTNTIPQTGVQMLIKKTTSPS' A
#
# COMPACT_ATOMS: atom_id res chain seq x y z
N MET A 1 2.30 2.12 -13.31
CA MET A 1 1.98 1.21 -12.18
C MET A 1 1.88 2.07 -10.94
N PHE A 2 0.98 1.77 -10.00
CA PHE A 2 0.92 2.52 -8.75
C PHE A 2 0.93 1.57 -7.55
N VAL A 3 1.51 2.02 -6.45
CA VAL A 3 1.59 1.31 -5.17
C VAL A 3 0.97 2.20 -4.12
N GLU A 4 -0.10 1.71 -3.49
CA GLU A 4 -0.75 2.39 -2.38
C GLU A 4 -0.58 1.57 -1.10
N LEU A 5 -0.02 2.18 -0.06
CA LEU A 5 0.09 1.59 1.27
C LEU A 5 -0.95 2.17 2.21
N VAL A 6 -1.75 1.29 2.79
CA VAL A 6 -2.69 1.63 3.87
C VAL A 6 -2.09 1.20 5.19
N TYR A 7 -1.83 2.14 6.09
CA TYR A 7 -1.26 1.85 7.41
C TYR A 7 -2.26 2.14 8.53
N ASP A 8 -2.19 1.36 9.61
CA ASP A 8 -2.99 1.66 10.80
C ASP A 8 -2.40 2.89 11.51
N LYS A 9 -3.23 3.92 11.74
CA LYS A 9 -2.79 5.18 12.35
C LYS A 9 -2.22 4.98 13.76
N ARG A 10 -2.68 3.96 14.49
CA ARG A 10 -2.18 3.64 15.84
C ARG A 10 -0.76 3.10 15.79
N ASN A 11 -0.34 2.48 14.69
CA ASN A 11 1.02 1.97 14.57
C ASN A 11 2.08 3.08 14.44
N VAL A 12 1.65 4.32 14.22
CA VAL A 12 2.50 5.50 14.07
C VAL A 12 2.11 6.62 15.03
N GLU A 13 1.34 6.28 16.06
CA GLU A 13 0.99 7.24 17.11
C GLU A 13 2.28 7.72 17.80
N GLY A 14 2.41 9.05 17.95
CA GLY A 14 3.63 9.66 18.51
C GLY A 14 4.76 9.94 17.50
N LEU A 15 4.60 9.57 16.22
CA LEU A 15 5.50 9.98 15.14
C LEU A 15 4.90 11.16 14.37
N GLU A 16 5.40 12.37 14.60
CA GLU A 16 5.08 13.52 13.75
C GLU A 16 5.60 13.29 12.33
N GLY A 17 4.77 13.61 11.32
CA GLY A 17 5.14 13.41 9.92
C GLY A 17 5.25 11.94 9.49
N ALA A 18 4.68 10.99 10.24
CA ALA A 18 4.77 9.56 9.91
C ALA A 18 4.38 9.22 8.46
N SER A 19 3.36 9.89 7.92
CA SER A 19 2.93 9.72 6.52
C SER A 19 4.07 10.02 5.53
N GLU A 20 4.81 11.10 5.75
CA GLU A 20 5.91 11.52 4.87
C GLU A 20 7.09 10.57 4.97
N ILE A 21 7.39 10.08 6.18
CA ILE A 21 8.46 9.11 6.43
C ILE A 21 8.15 7.79 5.69
N ILE A 22 6.92 7.28 5.83
CA ILE A 22 6.49 6.05 5.18
C ILE A 22 6.47 6.23 3.65
N LEU A 23 5.98 7.38 3.17
CA LEU A 23 5.98 7.68 1.74
C LEU A 23 7.40 7.70 1.17
N ALA A 24 8.34 8.36 1.86
CA ALA A 24 9.73 8.44 1.41
C ALA A 24 10.39 7.06 1.36
N GLU A 25 10.19 6.23 2.39
CA GLU A 25 10.75 4.88 2.44
C GLU A 25 10.15 3.98 1.35
N LEU A 26 8.82 3.98 1.21
CA LEU A 26 8.12 3.19 0.22
C LEU A 26 8.51 3.62 -1.20
N THR A 27 8.61 4.94 -1.44
CA THR A 27 9.05 5.49 -2.73
C THR A 27 10.46 5.00 -3.07
N LYS A 28 11.39 5.05 -2.12
CA LYS A 28 12.76 4.58 -2.32
C LYS A 28 12.79 3.09 -2.70
N GLN A 29 12.06 2.23 -1.98
CA GLN A 29 12.05 0.79 -2.26
C GLN A 29 11.35 0.45 -3.58
N VAL A 30 10.23 1.12 -3.88
CA VAL A 30 9.47 0.90 -5.11
C VAL A 30 10.25 1.39 -6.32
N HIS A 31 10.83 2.60 -6.29
CA HIS A 31 11.57 3.16 -7.42
C HIS A 31 12.88 2.44 -7.71
N GLN A 32 13.45 1.70 -6.74
CA GLN A 32 14.58 0.81 -7.01
C GLN A 32 14.24 -0.33 -7.98
N ILE A 33 12.98 -0.78 -8.01
CA ILE A 33 12.53 -1.90 -8.85
C ILE A 33 11.68 -1.40 -10.03
N PHE A 34 10.87 -0.38 -9.78
CA PHE A 34 9.93 0.24 -10.71
C PHE A 34 10.09 1.77 -10.66
N PRO A 35 11.07 2.34 -11.38
CA PRO A 35 11.39 3.78 -11.30
C PRO A 35 10.23 4.71 -11.67
N ASP A 36 9.33 4.26 -12.54
CA ASP A 36 8.16 5.03 -13.00
C ASP A 36 6.87 4.74 -12.22
N ALA A 37 6.94 4.06 -11.07
CA ALA A 37 5.75 3.75 -10.29
C ALA A 37 5.29 4.94 -9.44
N GLU A 38 3.99 5.21 -9.43
CA GLU A 38 3.40 6.22 -8.55
C GLU A 38 3.18 5.62 -7.15
N VAL A 39 3.65 6.30 -6.09
CA VAL A 39 3.58 5.80 -4.71
C VAL A 39 2.69 6.70 -3.86
N ARG A 40 1.76 6.08 -3.12
CA ARG A 40 0.77 6.77 -2.29
C ARG A 40 0.66 6.09 -0.94
N VAL A 41 0.42 6.87 0.11
CA VAL A 41 0.20 6.35 1.47
C VAL A 41 -1.06 6.97 2.04
N LYS A 42 -1.86 6.18 2.75
CA LYS A 42 -3.04 6.69 3.46
C LYS A 42 -3.24 5.96 4.79
N PRO A 43 -3.70 6.65 5.84
CA PRO A 43 -4.12 5.98 7.05
C PRO A 43 -5.37 5.15 6.78
N MET A 44 -5.46 3.99 7.42
CA MET A 44 -6.65 3.15 7.38
C MET A 44 -7.82 3.90 8.01
N GLN A 45 -8.81 4.26 7.19
CA GLN A 45 -10.04 4.86 7.69
C GLN A 45 -10.98 3.75 8.14
N ALA A 46 -11.34 3.73 9.43
CA ALA A 46 -12.18 2.69 10.02
C ALA A 46 -13.62 2.61 9.45
N ASN A 47 -14.06 3.55 8.61
CA ASN A 47 -15.46 3.66 8.18
C ASN A 47 -15.73 3.37 6.69
N CYS A 48 -14.78 2.79 5.94
CA CYS A 48 -15.05 2.42 4.54
C CYS A 48 -14.55 1.01 4.20
N LEU A 49 -14.96 0.03 4.99
CA LEU A 49 -15.20 -1.31 4.46
C LEU A 49 -16.51 -1.26 3.65
N ASN A 50 -16.47 -0.70 2.44
CA ASN A 50 -17.50 -1.02 1.45
C ASN A 50 -16.81 -1.44 0.16
N SER A 51 -16.97 -2.74 -0.11
CA SER A 51 -16.74 -3.47 -1.35
C SER A 51 -15.30 -3.96 -1.62
N ASP A 52 -15.19 -5.30 -1.63
CA ASP A 52 -14.12 -6.12 -2.22
C ASP A 52 -12.86 -6.43 -1.41
N THR A 53 -12.92 -6.44 -0.07
CA THR A 53 -11.88 -7.12 0.72
C THR A 53 -12.22 -8.60 0.83
N ASN A 54 -11.73 -9.43 -0.10
CA ASN A 54 -11.51 -10.85 0.18
C ASN A 54 -10.63 -10.92 1.43
N THR A 55 -11.21 -11.41 2.51
CA THR A 55 -10.53 -11.67 3.76
C THR A 55 -9.37 -12.63 3.51
N ILE A 56 -8.15 -12.13 3.50
CA ILE A 56 -6.97 -12.98 3.71
C ILE A 56 -6.43 -12.63 5.10
N PRO A 57 -6.69 -13.48 6.12
CA PRO A 57 -6.14 -13.29 7.44
C PRO A 57 -4.61 -13.37 7.39
N GLN A 58 -3.98 -12.63 8.30
CA GLN A 58 -2.54 -12.56 8.52
C GLN A 58 -1.91 -13.97 8.51
N THR A 59 -1.11 -14.27 7.50
CA THR A 59 0.15 -15.04 7.59
C THR A 59 0.67 -15.29 6.17
N GLY A 60 1.82 -14.69 5.85
CA GLY A 60 2.54 -14.96 4.60
C GLY A 60 2.27 -13.96 3.48
N VAL A 61 3.23 -13.06 3.30
CA VAL A 61 3.55 -12.32 2.06
C VAL A 61 2.92 -12.92 0.78
N GLN A 62 1.98 -12.19 0.17
CA GLN A 62 1.49 -12.48 -1.18
C GLN A 62 1.49 -11.19 -2.01
N MET A 63 2.51 -11.06 -2.84
CA MET A 63 2.67 -10.01 -3.84
C MET A 63 1.67 -10.26 -4.98
N LEU A 64 0.53 -9.57 -4.96
CA LEU A 64 -0.52 -9.72 -5.96
C LEU A 64 -0.16 -8.94 -7.24
N ILE A 65 0.67 -9.52 -8.10
CA ILE A 65 0.92 -9.01 -9.46
C ILE A 65 -0.27 -9.39 -10.34
N LYS A 66 -1.24 -8.48 -10.52
CA LYS A 66 -2.33 -8.67 -11.49
C LYS A 66 -1.78 -8.51 -12.91
N LYS A 67 -1.46 -9.63 -13.58
CA LYS A 67 -1.18 -9.66 -15.02
C LYS A 67 -2.50 -9.64 -15.78
N THR A 68 -2.94 -8.47 -16.22
CA THR A 68 -4.04 -8.33 -17.18
C THR A 68 -3.58 -8.88 -18.52
N THR A 69 -3.95 -10.12 -18.83
CA THR A 69 -3.89 -10.63 -20.21
C THR A 69 -5.32 -10.77 -20.67
N SER A 70 -5.81 -9.82 -21.45
CA SER A 70 -7.08 -9.92 -22.15
C SER A 70 -6.92 -10.94 -23.28
N PRO A 71 -7.70 -12.03 -23.33
CA PRO A 71 -7.77 -12.84 -24.54
C PRO A 71 -8.69 -12.12 -25.55
N SER A 72 -8.17 -11.94 -26.77
CA SER A 72 -8.97 -11.66 -27.96
C SER A 72 -9.61 -12.94 -28.46
#